data_AF-A0A9D4UM25-F1
#
_entry.id   AF-A0A9D4UM25-F1
#
_cell.length_a   1.000
_cell.length_b   1.000
_cell.length_c   1.000
_cell.angle_alpha   90.00
_cell.angle_beta   90.00
_cell.angle_gamma   90.00
#
_symmetry.space_group_name_H-M   'P 1'
#
loop_
_entity.id
_entity.type
_entity.pdbx_description
1 polymer ?
#
loop_
_entity_poly.entity_id
_entity_poly.type
_entity_poly.pdbx_seq_one_letter_code
_entity_poly.pdbx_strand_id
1 'polypeptide(L)'
;MVEHLGSCFSCGKKSRFVNEEIHQPRFMFHRLVKTRSLLQYCHGSCQGFSFLQRTCTAVLTRTSGRRSRKTSGFFVRSEKSGNGAPNFGSHEYLLTVGADEAIAKQESPASAAAGRAKVSAHYVKARNARAKKTLEGEAWDLLRASIVEYCGSPVGTIAANDPTESNCLNYDQVFIRDFIPSAMAFLLNGEAEIVRNFLLHTLQLQSWEKTVDCYDPGQGLMPASFKVRVVPCEGSEGNSTEEILEPDFGEAAIGRVAPVDSGLWWIILLRAYGLSTGDFSLQERVDVQTGIRMILKLCLTDEFDMFPTLLVTDGSCMIDRRMGIHGHPLEIQALFYSALLCGREILQREDSGSDLIREIDLRLLALSFHIREYYWIDLRKLNEIYRYKTEEYSFDAINKFNIYPDQISPWLVHWMPDQGGYLIGNLQPAHMDFRFFSLGNLWSIVSSLATKEQADAILDLIEARWDDLIGTMPLKICFPALEVEEWTIITGRDPKNTPWSYHNGGSWPTLLWQFTTACIKMGRPELAKRAVEVAERRISKDRWPEYYDTRTGRFIGKQSRLYQTWSVAGYLVSKMLLENPAGANIVICEESNVVNFCSLEANPRRKRGRKSSSAPIII
;
A
#
# COMPACT_ATOMS: atom_id res chain seq x y z
N MET A 1 4.32 -1.72 63.27
CA MET A 1 4.64 -0.70 64.28
C MET A 1 4.92 0.58 63.50
N VAL A 2 3.97 1.51 63.33
CA VAL A 2 3.20 2.27 64.33
C VAL A 2 4.04 3.39 64.95
N GLU A 3 3.66 4.62 64.55
CA GLU A 3 3.77 5.91 65.25
C GLU A 3 5.14 6.54 65.57
N HIS A 4 5.28 7.80 65.14
CA HIS A 4 5.10 8.87 66.12
C HIS A 4 4.22 10.01 65.57
N LEU A 5 3.20 10.36 66.36
CA LEU A 5 2.31 11.53 66.19
C LEU A 5 2.58 12.55 67.31
N GLY A 6 2.17 13.80 67.09
CA GLY A 6 2.07 14.87 68.11
C GLY A 6 2.09 16.27 67.47
N SER A 7 0.95 16.88 67.07
CA SER A 7 -0.05 17.58 67.90
C SER A 7 0.48 18.92 68.48
N CYS A 8 -0.10 20.10 68.26
CA CYS A 8 -1.40 20.65 68.72
C CYS A 8 -1.63 22.06 68.09
N PHE A 9 -2.76 22.82 68.14
CA PHE A 9 -4.15 22.67 68.61
C PHE A 9 -5.02 23.74 67.86
N SER A 10 -6.24 23.42 67.38
CA SER A 10 -7.56 23.62 68.02
C SER A 10 -8.12 25.05 68.16
N CYS A 11 -9.25 25.35 67.49
CA CYS A 11 -10.57 25.80 68.03
C CYS A 11 -11.41 26.44 66.88
N GLY A 12 -12.73 26.31 66.73
CA GLY A 12 -13.74 25.68 67.60
C GLY A 12 -15.08 25.38 66.90
N LYS A 13 -16.06 24.88 67.67
CA LYS A 13 -17.30 24.22 67.24
C LYS A 13 -18.44 25.18 66.84
N LYS A 14 -19.31 24.77 65.89
CA LYS A 14 -20.74 24.47 66.14
C LYS A 14 -21.45 23.82 64.95
N SER A 15 -22.45 22.99 65.26
CA SER A 15 -23.22 22.14 64.35
C SER A 15 -24.57 22.73 63.93
N ARG A 16 -25.05 22.42 62.72
CA ARG A 16 -26.48 22.19 62.42
C ARG A 16 -26.64 21.37 61.13
N PHE A 17 -27.61 20.45 61.13
CA PHE A 17 -28.04 19.67 59.96
C PHE A 17 -28.87 20.53 59.00
N VAL A 18 -28.64 20.36 57.69
CA VAL A 18 -29.64 20.57 56.62
C VAL A 18 -29.38 19.52 55.53
N ASN A 19 -30.44 18.88 55.02
CA ASN A 19 -30.37 17.98 53.87
C ASN A 19 -30.28 18.78 52.57
N GLU A 20 -29.51 18.34 51.58
CA GLU A 20 -29.89 18.48 50.16
C GLU A 20 -29.18 17.44 49.28
N GLU A 21 -29.83 17.04 48.19
CA GLU A 21 -29.59 15.75 47.50
C GLU A 21 -28.62 15.83 46.32
N ILE A 22 -28.11 14.65 45.94
CA ILE A 22 -27.19 14.43 44.82
C ILE A 22 -27.94 14.47 43.48
N HIS A 23 -27.57 15.37 42.58
CA HIS A 23 -28.13 15.40 41.23
C HIS A 23 -27.53 14.33 40.30
N GLN A 24 -28.38 13.39 39.86
CA GLN A 24 -28.20 12.66 38.60
C GLN A 24 -29.04 13.33 37.49
N PRO A 25 -28.57 13.35 36.23
CA PRO A 25 -29.43 13.68 35.08
C PRO A 25 -30.15 12.42 34.56
N ARG A 26 -31.48 12.45 34.53
CA ARG A 26 -32.32 11.46 33.83
C ARG A 26 -32.88 12.05 32.54
N PHE A 27 -32.88 11.25 31.48
CA PHE A 27 -33.68 11.47 30.27
C PHE A 27 -35.18 11.55 30.60
N MET A 28 -35.92 12.38 29.86
CA MET A 28 -37.32 12.11 29.49
C MET A 28 -37.74 12.94 28.26
N PHE A 29 -38.48 12.29 27.36
CA PHE A 29 -39.12 12.89 26.18
C PHE A 29 -40.38 13.66 26.58
N HIS A 30 -40.70 14.74 25.86
CA HIS A 30 -42.11 15.03 25.54
C HIS A 30 -42.27 15.77 24.21
N ARG A 31 -43.15 15.26 23.35
CA ARG A 31 -43.62 15.96 22.13
C ARG A 31 -44.62 17.06 22.49
N LEU A 32 -44.65 18.13 21.71
CA LEU A 32 -45.91 18.75 21.28
C LEU A 32 -45.78 19.43 19.90
N VAL A 33 -46.87 19.33 19.13
CA VAL A 33 -46.97 19.69 17.70
C VAL A 33 -47.48 21.12 17.54
N LYS A 34 -46.99 21.85 16.54
CA LYS A 34 -47.78 22.85 15.80
C LYS A 34 -47.21 23.16 14.42
N THR A 35 -47.84 22.61 13.38
CA THR A 35 -47.72 23.04 11.99
C THR A 35 -48.97 23.83 11.58
N ARG A 36 -48.81 24.93 10.83
CA ARG A 36 -49.82 25.44 9.89
C ARG A 36 -49.26 26.55 8.99
N SER A 37 -49.84 26.66 7.79
CA SER A 37 -49.51 27.58 6.68
C SER A 37 -48.19 27.25 5.96
N LEU A 38 -48.10 27.17 4.62
CA LEU A 38 -49.09 27.43 3.55
C LEU A 38 -49.20 26.27 2.53
N LEU A 39 -50.36 26.22 1.88
CA LEU A 39 -50.70 25.40 0.70
C LEU A 39 -51.17 26.38 -0.37
N GLN A 40 -50.54 26.42 -1.56
CA GLN A 40 -51.22 26.74 -2.84
C GLN A 40 -50.31 26.59 -4.07
N TYR A 41 -50.93 26.22 -5.20
CA TYR A 41 -50.36 25.98 -6.55
C TYR A 41 -49.41 24.76 -6.66
N CYS A 42 -49.56 23.81 -7.61
CA CYS A 42 -50.43 23.73 -8.80
C CYS A 42 -51.21 22.39 -8.90
N HIS A 43 -52.19 22.34 -9.81
CA HIS A 43 -53.13 21.22 -10.05
C HIS A 43 -52.99 20.66 -11.48
N GLY A 44 -53.20 19.34 -11.66
CA GLY A 44 -53.42 18.69 -12.96
C GLY A 44 -52.17 18.04 -13.59
N SER A 45 -52.21 16.84 -14.20
CA SER A 45 -53.34 15.92 -14.45
C SER A 45 -52.88 14.45 -14.59
N CYS A 46 -53.81 13.51 -14.43
CA CYS A 46 -53.60 12.06 -14.32
C CYS A 46 -53.09 11.33 -15.58
N GLN A 47 -52.38 10.20 -15.36
CA GLN A 47 -52.65 8.82 -15.84
C GLN A 47 -51.44 7.92 -15.46
N GLY A 48 -51.55 6.70 -14.91
CA GLY A 48 -52.66 5.91 -14.34
C GLY A 48 -52.14 4.54 -13.80
N PHE A 49 -52.87 3.90 -12.86
CA PHE A 49 -52.94 2.45 -12.49
C PHE A 49 -51.72 1.50 -12.71
N SER A 50 -51.38 0.51 -11.87
CA SER A 50 -51.79 -0.01 -10.54
C SER A 50 -50.76 -1.14 -10.17
N PHE A 51 -50.68 -1.85 -9.02
CA PHE A 51 -51.72 -2.47 -8.20
C PHE A 51 -51.18 -2.96 -6.83
N LEU A 52 -51.97 -2.77 -5.77
CA LEU A 52 -52.01 -3.38 -4.42
C LEU A 52 -50.77 -3.62 -3.53
N GLN A 53 -50.80 -2.89 -2.41
CA GLN A 53 -50.29 -3.25 -1.08
C GLN A 53 -51.48 -3.70 -0.19
N ARG A 54 -51.32 -4.73 0.67
CA ARG A 54 -52.14 -5.01 1.87
C ARG A 54 -51.28 -5.74 2.93
N THR A 55 -50.81 -5.07 3.99
CA THR A 55 -51.42 -5.00 5.35
C THR A 55 -51.72 -6.35 6.02
N CYS A 56 -51.54 -6.61 7.32
CA CYS A 56 -50.80 -6.06 8.47
C CYS A 56 -51.53 -6.54 9.75
N THR A 57 -50.81 -7.29 10.60
CA THR A 57 -50.78 -7.16 12.07
C THR A 57 -51.93 -7.69 12.97
N ALA A 58 -51.47 -8.31 14.08
CA ALA A 58 -52.03 -8.39 15.45
C ALA A 58 -52.76 -9.68 15.89
N VAL A 59 -52.28 -10.30 16.98
CA VAL A 59 -52.78 -10.09 18.37
C VAL A 59 -51.92 -10.91 19.36
N LEU A 60 -51.77 -10.42 20.60
CA LEU A 60 -50.98 -11.01 21.69
C LEU A 60 -51.85 -11.64 22.80
N THR A 61 -51.23 -12.55 23.57
CA THR A 61 -51.60 -13.03 24.94
C THR A 61 -52.90 -13.83 25.19
N ARG A 62 -52.76 -15.10 25.63
CA ARG A 62 -53.09 -15.52 27.02
C ARG A 62 -52.70 -16.98 27.42
N THR A 63 -51.81 -17.07 28.41
CA THR A 63 -51.82 -17.94 29.61
C THR A 63 -51.98 -19.48 29.59
N SER A 64 -51.20 -20.11 30.48
CA SER A 64 -51.25 -21.49 31.03
C SER A 64 -50.66 -22.62 30.13
N GLY A 65 -49.88 -23.58 30.63
CA GLY A 65 -49.16 -23.67 31.92
C GLY A 65 -49.04 -25.09 32.50
N ARG A 66 -47.82 -25.66 32.60
CA ARG A 66 -47.50 -26.71 33.59
C ARG A 66 -45.99 -26.84 33.86
N ARG A 67 -45.66 -27.32 35.08
CA ARG A 67 -44.33 -27.35 35.71
C ARG A 67 -43.60 -28.69 35.50
N SER A 68 -42.26 -28.66 35.40
CA SER A 68 -41.31 -29.29 36.36
C SER A 68 -39.87 -28.94 35.93
N ARG A 69 -38.96 -28.30 36.72
CA ARG A 69 -38.21 -28.79 37.91
C ARG A 69 -37.48 -30.13 37.63
N LYS A 70 -36.15 -30.29 37.77
CA LYS A 70 -35.07 -29.66 38.61
C LYS A 70 -33.72 -29.72 37.83
N THR A 71 -32.80 -28.73 37.89
CA THR A 71 -31.61 -28.60 38.80
C THR A 71 -30.90 -29.93 39.11
N SER A 72 -29.57 -30.11 39.13
CA SER A 72 -28.35 -29.26 39.24
C SER A 72 -27.13 -30.19 38.91
N GLY A 73 -25.86 -29.81 38.78
CA GLY A 73 -25.07 -28.61 39.08
C GLY A 73 -23.57 -28.97 39.01
N PHE A 74 -22.68 -27.96 39.09
CA PHE A 74 -21.22 -28.07 38.92
C PHE A 74 -20.50 -28.98 39.94
N PHE A 75 -19.30 -29.47 39.56
CA PHE A 75 -18.15 -29.51 40.48
C PHE A 75 -16.79 -29.36 39.75
N VAL A 76 -15.79 -28.83 40.48
CA VAL A 76 -14.43 -28.50 40.02
C VAL A 76 -13.38 -29.13 40.94
N ARG A 77 -12.28 -29.67 40.38
CA ARG A 77 -10.90 -29.81 40.94
C ARG A 77 -10.02 -30.47 39.86
N SER A 78 -8.82 -30.03 39.49
CA SER A 78 -7.62 -29.48 40.16
C SER A 78 -6.59 -30.53 40.60
N GLU A 79 -5.35 -30.31 40.15
CA GLU A 79 -4.05 -30.87 40.59
C GLU A 79 -3.72 -32.36 40.36
N LYS A 80 -2.63 -32.60 39.61
CA LYS A 80 -1.29 -32.75 40.23
C LYS A 80 -0.13 -32.63 39.23
N SER A 81 1.01 -32.17 39.74
CA SER A 81 2.32 -32.10 39.07
C SER A 81 3.14 -33.38 39.30
N GLY A 82 4.12 -33.65 38.41
CA GLY A 82 5.09 -34.73 38.56
C GLY A 82 6.25 -34.60 37.57
N ASN A 83 7.48 -34.47 38.09
CA ASN A 83 8.71 -34.42 37.30
C ASN A 83 9.18 -35.82 36.88
N GLY A 84 9.89 -35.94 35.75
CA GLY A 84 10.71 -37.12 35.44
C GLY A 84 11.07 -37.30 33.97
N ALA A 85 12.28 -36.88 33.57
CA ALA A 85 12.94 -37.40 32.37
C ALA A 85 13.61 -38.76 32.68
N PRO A 86 13.91 -39.61 31.67
CA PRO A 86 15.30 -39.61 31.18
C PRO A 86 15.53 -39.95 29.69
N ASN A 87 16.64 -39.41 29.17
CA ASN A 87 17.62 -39.91 28.17
C ASN A 87 17.23 -40.79 26.95
N PHE A 88 17.73 -40.30 25.80
CA PHE A 88 18.47 -41.00 24.72
C PHE A 88 18.13 -42.46 24.35
N GLY A 89 17.70 -42.65 23.10
CA GLY A 89 17.71 -43.93 22.40
C GLY A 89 17.63 -43.75 20.89
N SER A 90 18.77 -43.81 20.20
CA SER A 90 18.85 -43.78 18.73
C SER A 90 18.62 -45.18 18.15
N HIS A 91 17.60 -45.36 17.31
CA HIS A 91 17.51 -46.54 16.44
C HIS A 91 16.88 -46.20 15.09
N GLU A 92 17.64 -46.44 14.02
CA GLU A 92 17.11 -46.62 12.67
C GLU A 92 16.16 -47.82 12.63
N TYR A 93 15.09 -47.70 11.85
CA TYR A 93 14.33 -48.86 11.36
C TYR A 93 14.19 -48.80 9.84
N LEU A 94 15.05 -49.56 9.19
CA LEU A 94 14.81 -50.09 7.85
C LEU A 94 13.79 -51.24 7.98
N LEU A 95 12.80 -51.36 7.09
CA LEU A 95 12.39 -52.63 6.45
C LEU A 95 11.12 -52.51 5.55
N THR A 96 11.33 -52.83 4.28
CA THR A 96 10.46 -53.59 3.35
C THR A 96 8.95 -53.32 3.25
N VAL A 97 8.60 -52.72 2.11
CA VAL A 97 7.66 -53.25 1.09
C VAL A 97 6.95 -54.58 1.41
N GLY A 98 5.62 -54.55 1.40
CA GLY A 98 4.74 -55.70 1.17
C GLY A 98 3.70 -55.32 0.13
N ALA A 99 3.45 -56.17 -0.86
CA ALA A 99 2.44 -55.95 -1.91
C ALA A 99 1.19 -56.76 -1.58
N ASP A 100 0.02 -56.25 -1.99
CA ASP A 100 -1.21 -57.04 -2.14
C ASP A 100 -2.05 -56.48 -3.29
N GLU A 101 -2.81 -57.36 -3.96
CA GLU A 101 -3.31 -57.13 -5.32
C GLU A 101 -4.74 -56.56 -5.42
N ALA A 102 -4.90 -55.73 -6.46
CA ALA A 102 -6.09 -55.42 -7.26
C ALA A 102 -7.50 -55.93 -6.84
N ILE A 103 -8.45 -54.99 -6.82
CA ILE A 103 -9.72 -55.15 -7.55
C ILE A 103 -9.96 -53.90 -8.42
N ALA A 104 -10.11 -54.10 -9.72
CA ALA A 104 -10.42 -53.04 -10.67
C ALA A 104 -11.94 -52.82 -10.80
N LYS A 105 -12.36 -51.56 -10.93
CA LYS A 105 -13.59 -51.17 -11.62
C LYS A 105 -13.29 -50.08 -12.63
N GLN A 106 -13.67 -50.32 -13.88
CA GLN A 106 -13.61 -49.33 -14.96
C GLN A 106 -14.83 -48.42 -14.88
N GLU A 107 -14.60 -47.10 -14.79
CA GLU A 107 -15.54 -46.09 -15.29
C GLU A 107 -14.73 -45.07 -16.11
N SER A 108 -15.31 -44.56 -17.20
CA SER A 108 -14.62 -43.81 -18.24
C SER A 108 -14.48 -42.32 -17.92
N PRO A 109 -13.37 -41.67 -18.31
CA PRO A 109 -13.19 -40.23 -18.07
C PRO A 109 -13.89 -39.40 -19.15
N ALA A 110 -14.85 -38.57 -18.74
CA ALA A 110 -15.40 -37.47 -19.55
C ALA A 110 -15.59 -36.22 -18.67
N SER A 111 -15.37 -35.04 -19.27
CA SER A 111 -15.52 -33.69 -18.71
C SER A 111 -14.79 -33.36 -17.40
N ALA A 112 -13.52 -32.94 -17.50
CA ALA A 112 -12.85 -32.10 -16.49
C ALA A 112 -11.67 -31.30 -17.11
N ALA A 113 -11.96 -30.47 -18.13
CA ALA A 113 -10.95 -29.59 -18.74
C ALA A 113 -11.59 -28.35 -19.40
N ALA A 114 -11.87 -27.31 -18.61
CA ALA A 114 -12.24 -25.99 -19.10
C ALA A 114 -11.79 -24.93 -18.07
N GLY A 115 -11.12 -23.86 -18.52
CA GLY A 115 -10.59 -22.82 -17.63
C GLY A 115 -9.06 -22.62 -17.68
N ARG A 116 -8.48 -22.52 -18.87
CA ARG A 116 -7.18 -21.84 -19.06
C ARG A 116 -7.42 -20.58 -19.89
N ALA A 117 -6.94 -19.44 -19.41
CA ALA A 117 -6.91 -18.21 -20.20
C ALA A 117 -6.06 -18.41 -21.46
N LYS A 118 -6.46 -17.78 -22.57
CA LYS A 118 -5.72 -17.85 -23.84
C LYS A 118 -4.47 -16.96 -23.76
N VAL A 119 -3.36 -17.52 -23.30
CA VAL A 119 -2.04 -16.93 -23.56
C VAL A 119 -1.78 -17.01 -25.07
N SER A 120 -1.38 -15.90 -25.68
CA SER A 120 -1.31 -15.76 -27.15
C SER A 120 -0.33 -16.75 -27.79
N ALA A 121 -0.85 -17.72 -28.54
CA ALA A 121 -0.08 -18.79 -29.15
C ALA A 121 0.52 -18.37 -30.52
N HIS A 122 1.27 -17.27 -30.55
CA HIS A 122 2.01 -16.85 -31.75
C HIS A 122 3.29 -17.69 -31.95
N TYR A 123 3.12 -18.86 -32.59
CA TYR A 123 4.22 -19.72 -33.03
C TYR A 123 5.05 -19.04 -34.14
N VAL A 124 6.08 -18.30 -33.76
CA VAL A 124 7.09 -17.81 -34.71
C VAL A 124 7.88 -18.99 -35.26
N LYS A 125 7.85 -19.12 -36.59
CA LYS A 125 8.37 -20.26 -37.35
C LYS A 125 9.90 -20.35 -37.25
N ALA A 126 10.39 -21.21 -36.36
CA ALA A 126 11.82 -21.36 -36.11
C ALA A 126 12.61 -21.78 -37.38
N ARG A 127 13.64 -20.99 -37.74
CA ARG A 127 14.68 -21.45 -38.69
C ARG A 127 16.05 -20.81 -38.40
N ASN A 128 16.89 -21.58 -37.70
CA ASN A 128 18.35 -21.58 -37.75
C ASN A 128 19.13 -20.27 -37.58
N ALA A 129 19.48 -19.95 -36.33
CA ALA A 129 20.88 -19.87 -35.90
C ALA A 129 20.98 -20.09 -34.39
N ARG A 130 21.83 -21.02 -33.92
CA ARG A 130 22.04 -21.26 -32.47
C ARG A 130 23.02 -20.23 -31.89
N ALA A 131 22.73 -18.95 -32.10
CA ALA A 131 23.34 -17.88 -31.34
C ALA A 131 22.98 -18.06 -29.86
N LYS A 132 23.92 -17.77 -28.96
CA LYS A 132 23.66 -17.78 -27.52
C LYS A 132 22.70 -16.62 -27.22
N LYS A 133 21.44 -16.92 -26.91
CA LYS A 133 20.41 -15.93 -26.58
C LYS A 133 20.94 -15.00 -25.47
N THR A 134 20.84 -13.69 -25.66
CA THR A 134 21.22 -12.70 -24.64
C THR A 134 20.21 -12.76 -23.49
N LEU A 135 20.59 -12.31 -22.29
CA LEU A 135 19.66 -12.24 -21.16
C LEU A 135 18.49 -11.30 -21.46
N GLU A 136 18.75 -10.17 -22.14
CA GLU A 136 17.71 -9.26 -22.62
C GLU A 136 16.75 -9.95 -23.61
N GLY A 137 17.26 -10.74 -24.55
CA GLY A 137 16.42 -11.50 -25.50
C GLY A 137 15.63 -12.61 -24.81
N GLU A 138 16.17 -13.23 -23.76
CA GLU A 138 15.41 -14.14 -22.90
C GLU A 138 14.26 -13.43 -22.19
N ALA A 139 14.57 -12.28 -21.58
CA ALA A 139 13.62 -11.47 -20.84
C ALA A 139 12.50 -10.91 -21.73
N TRP A 140 12.81 -10.45 -22.95
CA TRP A 140 11.81 -9.96 -23.90
C TRP A 140 10.81 -11.04 -24.33
N ASP A 141 11.29 -12.26 -24.56
CA ASP A 141 10.39 -13.38 -24.91
C ASP A 141 9.50 -13.77 -23.71
N LEU A 142 10.02 -13.72 -22.48
CA LEU A 142 9.23 -13.95 -21.27
C LEU A 142 8.18 -12.86 -21.04
N LEU A 143 8.56 -11.59 -21.21
CA LEU A 143 7.65 -10.45 -21.09
C LEU A 143 6.54 -10.52 -22.14
N ARG A 144 6.86 -10.81 -23.41
CA ARG A 144 5.85 -10.98 -24.46
C ARG A 144 4.96 -12.20 -24.22
N ALA A 145 5.49 -13.29 -23.68
CA ALA A 145 4.69 -14.46 -23.29
C ALA A 145 3.79 -14.23 -22.06
N SER A 146 3.92 -13.09 -21.37
CA SER A 146 3.05 -12.70 -20.24
C SER A 146 1.87 -11.80 -20.64
N ILE A 147 1.80 -11.35 -21.90
CA ILE A 147 0.76 -10.43 -22.38
C ILE A 147 -0.64 -11.08 -22.28
N VAL A 148 -1.57 -10.32 -21.74
CA VAL A 148 -3.00 -10.62 -21.69
C VAL A 148 -3.71 -9.87 -22.82
N GLU A 149 -4.44 -10.61 -23.63
CA GLU A 149 -5.35 -10.06 -24.64
C GLU A 149 -6.79 -10.03 -24.10
N TYR A 150 -7.55 -9.00 -24.48
CA TYR A 150 -8.99 -8.86 -24.25
C TYR A 150 -9.64 -8.35 -25.53
N CYS A 151 -10.63 -9.07 -26.05
CA CYS A 151 -11.28 -8.79 -27.32
C CYS A 151 -10.28 -8.61 -28.49
N GLY A 152 -9.17 -9.34 -28.45
CA GLY A 152 -8.08 -9.29 -29.44
C GLY A 152 -7.11 -8.11 -29.32
N SER A 153 -7.25 -7.26 -28.29
CA SER A 153 -6.32 -6.16 -28.00
C SER A 153 -5.44 -6.50 -26.78
N PRO A 154 -4.15 -6.16 -26.76
CA PRO A 154 -3.32 -6.35 -25.57
C PRO A 154 -3.72 -5.34 -24.49
N VAL A 155 -3.98 -5.81 -23.26
CA VAL A 155 -4.51 -4.99 -22.14
C VAL A 155 -3.68 -5.03 -20.86
N GLY A 156 -2.60 -5.80 -20.82
CA GLY A 156 -1.74 -5.90 -19.64
C GLY A 156 -0.82 -7.11 -19.68
N THR A 157 -0.17 -7.41 -18.57
CA THR A 157 0.65 -8.62 -18.39
C THR A 157 0.29 -9.34 -17.09
N ILE A 158 0.22 -10.67 -17.10
CA ILE A 158 -0.01 -11.48 -15.88
C ILE A 158 1.14 -11.30 -14.88
N ALA A 159 0.88 -11.52 -13.58
CA ALA A 159 1.91 -11.39 -12.54
C ALA A 159 3.04 -12.43 -12.69
N ALA A 160 2.71 -13.70 -12.96
CA ALA A 160 3.69 -14.76 -13.18
C ALA A 160 3.23 -15.82 -14.18
N ASN A 161 4.18 -16.37 -14.95
CA ASN A 161 3.96 -17.52 -15.84
C ASN A 161 4.71 -18.76 -15.33
N ASP A 162 4.41 -19.18 -14.10
CA ASP A 162 5.10 -20.31 -13.46
C ASP A 162 4.50 -21.67 -13.90
N PRO A 163 5.22 -22.50 -14.68
CA PRO A 163 4.70 -23.79 -15.14
C PRO A 163 4.79 -24.89 -14.06
N THR A 164 5.40 -24.61 -12.90
CA THR A 164 5.62 -25.61 -11.83
C THR A 164 4.50 -25.64 -10.80
N GLU A 165 3.65 -24.62 -10.77
CA GLU A 165 2.55 -24.46 -9.83
C GLU A 165 1.19 -24.72 -10.50
N SER A 166 0.44 -25.69 -10.00
CA SER A 166 -0.88 -26.05 -10.56
C SER A 166 -2.00 -25.11 -10.13
N ASN A 167 -1.77 -24.27 -9.11
CA ASN A 167 -2.72 -23.27 -8.64
C ASN A 167 -2.16 -21.86 -8.88
N CYS A 168 -2.81 -21.09 -9.76
CA CYS A 168 -2.41 -19.72 -10.07
C CYS A 168 -2.75 -18.72 -8.95
N LEU A 169 -3.70 -19.04 -8.06
CA LEU A 169 -4.29 -18.12 -7.09
C LEU A 169 -4.79 -16.83 -7.77
N ASN A 170 -4.03 -15.75 -7.65
CA ASN A 170 -4.23 -14.46 -8.29
C ASN A 170 -3.03 -14.04 -9.18
N TYR A 171 -1.98 -14.86 -9.29
CA TYR A 171 -0.79 -14.56 -10.11
C TYR A 171 -1.02 -14.67 -11.63
N ASP A 172 -2.18 -15.19 -12.05
CA ASP A 172 -2.70 -15.15 -13.43
C ASP A 172 -3.46 -13.85 -13.76
N GLN A 173 -3.62 -12.94 -12.80
CA GLN A 173 -4.25 -11.64 -12.99
C GLN A 173 -3.24 -10.57 -13.42
N VAL A 174 -3.74 -9.49 -14.02
CA VAL A 174 -3.00 -8.27 -14.29
C VAL A 174 -3.11 -7.36 -13.07
N PHE A 175 -2.04 -7.22 -12.28
CA PHE A 175 -1.97 -6.21 -11.20
C PHE A 175 -1.55 -4.85 -11.75
N ILE A 176 -2.11 -3.79 -11.18
CA ILE A 176 -1.72 -2.42 -11.57
C ILE A 176 -0.25 -2.16 -11.26
N ARG A 177 0.23 -2.54 -10.07
CA ARG A 177 1.63 -2.36 -9.65
C ARG A 177 2.63 -3.20 -10.47
N ASP A 178 2.32 -4.46 -10.76
CA ASP A 178 3.19 -5.35 -11.56
C ASP A 178 3.28 -4.91 -13.02
N PHE A 179 2.21 -4.32 -13.57
CA PHE A 179 2.22 -3.82 -14.95
C PHE A 179 3.06 -2.55 -15.13
N ILE A 180 3.37 -1.77 -14.08
CA ILE A 180 4.18 -0.54 -14.22
C ILE A 180 5.53 -0.78 -14.90
N PRO A 181 6.42 -1.70 -14.45
CA PRO A 181 7.66 -2.00 -15.17
C PRO A 181 7.43 -2.58 -16.57
N SER A 182 6.40 -3.41 -16.77
CA SER A 182 6.04 -3.91 -18.11
C SER A 182 5.71 -2.76 -19.06
N ALA A 183 4.87 -1.82 -18.60
CA ALA A 183 4.48 -0.64 -19.34
C ALA A 183 5.69 0.26 -19.65
N MET A 184 6.60 0.45 -18.69
CA MET A 184 7.85 1.19 -18.95
C MET A 184 8.69 0.50 -20.03
N ALA A 185 8.84 -0.83 -20.00
CA ALA A 185 9.57 -1.56 -21.04
C ALA A 185 8.92 -1.39 -22.42
N PHE A 186 7.59 -1.52 -22.52
CA PHE A 186 6.87 -1.31 -23.78
C PHE A 186 6.95 0.14 -24.28
N LEU A 187 6.78 1.14 -23.42
CA LEU A 187 6.93 2.57 -23.77
C LEU A 187 8.33 2.88 -24.29
N LEU A 188 9.38 2.44 -23.58
CA LEU A 188 10.77 2.61 -24.00
C LEU A 188 11.11 1.87 -25.31
N ASN A 189 10.35 0.83 -25.66
CA ASN A 189 10.47 0.11 -26.94
C ASN A 189 9.56 0.66 -28.06
N GLY A 190 8.76 1.71 -27.79
CA GLY A 190 7.79 2.29 -28.73
C GLY A 190 6.47 1.51 -28.88
N GLU A 191 6.23 0.47 -28.09
CA GLU A 191 5.04 -0.40 -28.12
C GLU A 191 3.91 0.15 -27.22
N ALA A 192 3.51 1.41 -27.42
CA ALA A 192 2.62 2.12 -26.48
C ALA A 192 1.15 1.66 -26.43
N GLU A 193 0.71 0.83 -27.39
CA GLU A 193 -0.70 0.40 -27.52
C GLU A 193 -1.21 -0.35 -26.29
N ILE A 194 -0.44 -1.32 -25.78
CA ILE A 194 -0.80 -2.10 -24.59
C ILE A 194 -1.01 -1.21 -23.36
N VAL A 195 -0.22 -0.14 -23.24
CA VAL A 195 -0.31 0.83 -22.13
C VAL A 195 -1.55 1.71 -22.26
N ARG A 196 -1.85 2.17 -23.48
CA ARG A 196 -3.08 2.92 -23.77
C ARG A 196 -4.33 2.11 -23.43
N ASN A 197 -4.35 0.84 -23.83
CA ASN A 197 -5.47 -0.07 -23.61
C ASN A 197 -5.62 -0.40 -22.12
N PHE A 198 -4.53 -0.72 -21.43
CA PHE A 198 -4.51 -0.90 -19.97
C PHE A 198 -5.12 0.32 -19.25
N LEU A 199 -4.64 1.54 -19.54
CA LEU A 199 -5.12 2.77 -18.90
C LEU A 199 -6.63 2.98 -19.08
N LEU A 200 -7.15 2.72 -20.28
CA LEU A 200 -8.58 2.87 -20.60
C LEU A 200 -9.44 1.78 -19.96
N HIS A 201 -9.00 0.52 -19.96
CA HIS A 201 -9.77 -0.56 -19.34
C HIS A 201 -9.75 -0.49 -17.81
N THR A 202 -8.64 -0.13 -17.18
CA THR A 202 -8.64 0.08 -15.72
C THR A 202 -9.45 1.30 -15.31
N LEU A 203 -9.52 2.34 -16.13
CA LEU A 203 -10.45 3.47 -15.94
C LEU A 203 -11.92 3.03 -16.08
N GLN A 204 -12.23 2.18 -17.05
CA GLN A 204 -13.57 1.59 -17.16
C GLN A 204 -13.94 0.79 -15.91
N LEU A 205 -13.00 0.02 -15.34
CA LEU A 205 -13.21 -0.70 -14.07
C LEU A 205 -13.41 0.28 -12.90
N GLN A 206 -12.72 1.42 -12.87
CA GLN A 206 -12.95 2.46 -11.85
C GLN A 206 -14.42 2.93 -11.80
N SER A 207 -15.15 2.95 -12.93
CA SER A 207 -16.55 3.38 -12.94
C SER A 207 -17.54 2.30 -12.48
N TRP A 208 -17.10 1.09 -12.15
CA TRP A 208 -18.00 0.02 -11.71
C TRP A 208 -18.55 0.29 -10.30
N GLU A 209 -19.75 -0.22 -10.06
CA GLU A 209 -20.35 -0.30 -8.72
C GLU A 209 -19.50 -1.26 -7.88
N LYS A 210 -18.99 -0.75 -6.76
CA LYS A 210 -18.15 -1.48 -5.81
C LYS A 210 -18.95 -1.58 -4.54
N THR A 211 -19.21 -2.79 -4.06
CA THR A 211 -19.92 -3.02 -2.79
C THR A 211 -19.24 -4.15 -2.04
N VAL A 212 -18.75 -3.84 -0.85
CA VAL A 212 -18.20 -4.82 0.09
C VAL A 212 -19.24 -5.04 1.18
N ASP A 213 -19.96 -6.17 1.09
CA ASP A 213 -21.08 -6.57 1.93
C ASP A 213 -22.26 -5.56 1.95
N CYS A 214 -22.13 -4.45 2.69
CA CYS A 214 -23.13 -3.37 2.82
C CYS A 214 -22.49 -1.96 2.78
N TYR A 215 -21.29 -1.84 2.21
CA TYR A 215 -20.53 -0.60 2.15
C TYR A 215 -19.90 -0.41 0.77
N ASP A 216 -20.07 0.77 0.19
CA ASP A 216 -19.49 1.12 -1.11
C ASP A 216 -18.22 1.96 -0.88
N PRO A 217 -17.02 1.48 -1.29
CA PRO A 217 -15.80 2.26 -1.16
C PRO A 217 -15.80 3.49 -2.07
N GLY A 218 -14.90 4.45 -1.77
CA GLY A 218 -14.80 5.71 -2.49
C GLY A 218 -14.71 5.54 -4.00
N GLN A 219 -15.53 6.28 -4.75
CA GLN A 219 -15.74 6.06 -6.19
C GLN A 219 -14.44 6.09 -7.02
N GLY A 220 -13.43 6.85 -6.58
CA GLY A 220 -12.13 6.95 -7.23
C GLY A 220 -11.19 5.74 -7.04
N LEU A 221 -11.56 4.74 -6.24
CA LEU A 221 -10.74 3.56 -5.98
C LEU A 221 -10.47 2.78 -7.28
N MET A 222 -9.19 2.58 -7.59
CA MET A 222 -8.74 1.68 -8.65
C MET A 222 -8.66 0.23 -8.14
N PRO A 223 -8.86 -0.79 -8.99
CA PRO A 223 -8.69 -2.18 -8.58
C PRO A 223 -7.21 -2.49 -8.32
N ALA A 224 -6.94 -3.49 -7.47
CA ALA A 224 -5.59 -4.04 -7.28
C ALA A 224 -5.15 -4.79 -8.54
N SER A 225 -6.07 -5.59 -9.08
CA SER A 225 -5.87 -6.44 -10.25
C SER A 225 -7.17 -6.67 -11.02
N PHE A 226 -7.04 -7.23 -12.21
CA PHE A 226 -8.18 -7.76 -12.97
C PHE A 226 -7.76 -8.99 -13.78
N LYS A 227 -8.75 -9.81 -14.17
CA LYS A 227 -8.56 -10.96 -15.07
C LYS A 227 -9.55 -10.94 -16.22
N VAL A 228 -9.13 -11.46 -17.36
CA VAL A 228 -10.02 -11.77 -18.48
C VAL A 228 -10.63 -13.15 -18.25
N ARG A 229 -11.96 -13.24 -18.25
CA ARG A 229 -12.70 -14.51 -18.23
C ARG A 229 -13.49 -14.69 -19.51
N VAL A 230 -13.46 -15.93 -20.00
CA VAL A 230 -14.29 -16.38 -21.11
C VAL A 230 -15.57 -16.98 -20.53
N VAL A 231 -16.74 -16.43 -20.88
CA VAL A 231 -18.06 -16.90 -20.46
C VAL A 231 -18.91 -17.31 -21.66
N PRO A 232 -19.81 -18.30 -21.56
CA PRO A 232 -20.75 -18.62 -22.64
C PRO A 232 -21.77 -17.50 -22.85
N CYS A 233 -22.08 -17.14 -24.10
CA CYS A 233 -23.11 -16.14 -24.39
C CYS A 233 -24.52 -16.73 -24.15
N GLU A 234 -25.25 -16.21 -23.16
CA GLU A 234 -26.61 -16.63 -22.87
C GLU A 234 -27.55 -16.43 -24.08
N GLY A 235 -28.36 -17.45 -24.39
CA GLY A 235 -29.38 -17.37 -25.45
C GLY A 235 -28.90 -17.58 -26.89
N SER A 236 -27.64 -17.97 -27.11
CA SER A 236 -27.12 -18.29 -28.46
C SER A 236 -27.14 -19.80 -28.75
N GLU A 237 -27.67 -20.23 -29.91
CA GLU A 237 -27.74 -21.65 -30.33
C GLU A 237 -26.39 -22.22 -30.83
N GLY A 238 -25.28 -21.76 -30.26
CA GLY A 238 -23.93 -22.21 -30.60
C GLY A 238 -22.95 -21.91 -29.47
N ASN A 239 -21.74 -22.49 -29.56
CA ASN A 239 -20.66 -22.28 -28.58
C ASN A 239 -20.01 -20.88 -28.69
N SER A 240 -20.82 -19.82 -28.79
CA SER A 240 -20.37 -18.44 -28.71
C SER A 240 -19.89 -18.14 -27.28
N THR A 241 -18.72 -17.54 -27.17
CA THR A 241 -18.13 -17.13 -25.90
C THR A 241 -17.78 -15.66 -25.93
N GLU A 242 -18.11 -14.96 -24.85
CA GLU A 242 -17.77 -13.56 -24.61
C GLU A 242 -16.59 -13.46 -23.64
N GLU A 243 -15.78 -12.42 -23.78
CA GLU A 243 -14.72 -12.09 -22.84
C GLU A 243 -15.21 -10.97 -21.92
N ILE A 244 -15.03 -11.14 -20.61
CA ILE A 244 -15.37 -10.15 -19.59
C ILE A 244 -14.15 -9.84 -18.71
N LEU A 245 -14.05 -8.61 -18.23
CA LEU A 245 -13.06 -8.21 -17.22
C LEU A 245 -13.68 -8.39 -15.83
N GLU A 246 -13.02 -9.17 -14.97
CA GLU A 246 -13.38 -9.32 -13.56
C GLU A 246 -12.32 -8.62 -12.70
N PRO A 247 -12.62 -7.45 -12.10
CA PRO A 247 -11.71 -6.73 -11.19
C PRO A 247 -11.67 -7.36 -9.79
N ASP A 248 -10.63 -7.02 -9.02
CA ASP A 248 -10.56 -7.18 -7.56
C ASP A 248 -10.16 -5.83 -6.96
N PHE A 249 -11.05 -5.17 -6.21
CA PHE A 249 -10.76 -3.93 -5.49
C PHE A 249 -10.24 -4.15 -4.06
N GLY A 250 -9.97 -5.41 -3.69
CA GLY A 250 -9.56 -5.83 -2.36
C GLY A 250 -10.59 -6.73 -1.68
N GLU A 251 -11.81 -6.88 -2.21
CA GLU A 251 -12.86 -7.74 -1.66
C GLU A 251 -12.49 -9.23 -1.70
N ALA A 252 -11.71 -9.66 -2.70
CA ALA A 252 -11.20 -11.03 -2.80
C ALA A 252 -9.74 -11.16 -2.30
N ALA A 253 -9.04 -10.04 -2.09
CA ALA A 253 -7.68 -10.02 -1.57
C ALA A 253 -7.56 -10.64 -0.16
N ILE A 254 -6.45 -11.34 0.08
CA ILE A 254 -6.17 -11.98 1.37
C ILE A 254 -6.04 -10.91 2.46
N GLY A 255 -7.01 -10.88 3.38
CA GLY A 255 -7.08 -9.88 4.46
C GLY A 255 -7.90 -8.63 4.14
N ARG A 256 -8.58 -8.58 2.98
CA ARG A 256 -9.38 -7.43 2.50
C ARG A 256 -8.62 -6.11 2.49
N VAL A 257 -7.44 -6.14 1.89
CA VAL A 257 -6.46 -5.04 1.85
C VAL A 257 -6.82 -4.07 0.74
N ALA A 258 -6.80 -2.76 1.03
CA ALA A 258 -7.14 -1.71 0.07
C ALA A 258 -5.92 -1.29 -0.78
N PRO A 259 -6.00 -1.33 -2.12
CA PRO A 259 -4.88 -1.02 -3.03
C PRO A 259 -4.70 0.49 -3.27
N VAL A 260 -4.26 1.21 -2.23
CA VAL A 260 -4.10 2.68 -2.28
C VAL A 260 -3.04 3.09 -3.31
N ASP A 261 -1.97 2.31 -3.44
CA ASP A 261 -0.91 2.48 -4.43
C ASP A 261 -1.40 2.53 -5.88
N SER A 262 -2.46 1.80 -6.21
CA SER A 262 -2.88 1.50 -7.58
C SER A 262 -3.48 2.72 -8.28
N GLY A 263 -4.19 3.60 -7.54
CA GLY A 263 -4.64 4.89 -8.06
C GLY A 263 -3.49 5.86 -8.32
N LEU A 264 -2.49 5.87 -7.44
CA LEU A 264 -1.32 6.74 -7.55
C LEU A 264 -0.45 6.33 -8.75
N TRP A 265 -0.20 5.03 -8.89
CA TRP A 265 0.52 4.46 -10.03
C TRP A 265 -0.19 4.69 -11.37
N TRP A 266 -1.53 4.63 -11.42
CA TRP A 266 -2.28 4.89 -12.66
C TRP A 266 -2.09 6.33 -13.16
N ILE A 267 -2.10 7.34 -12.27
CA ILE A 267 -1.83 8.74 -12.65
C ILE A 267 -0.38 8.92 -13.13
N ILE A 268 0.59 8.29 -12.44
CA ILE A 268 2.00 8.32 -12.84
C ILE A 268 2.21 7.68 -14.22
N LEU A 269 1.56 6.54 -14.48
CA LEU A 269 1.62 5.84 -15.77
C LEU A 269 0.98 6.66 -16.90
N LEU A 270 -0.15 7.31 -16.64
CA LEU A 270 -0.82 8.18 -17.61
C LEU A 270 0.08 9.35 -18.03
N ARG A 271 0.85 9.93 -17.10
CA ARG A 271 1.88 10.94 -17.42
C ARG A 271 2.97 10.35 -18.31
N ALA A 272 3.54 9.21 -17.91
CA ALA A 272 4.63 8.56 -18.62
C ALA A 272 4.23 8.16 -20.06
N TYR A 273 2.99 7.69 -20.26
CA TYR A 273 2.42 7.44 -21.58
C TYR A 273 2.45 8.70 -22.46
N GLY A 274 1.93 9.83 -21.97
CA GLY A 274 1.89 11.09 -22.73
C GLY A 274 3.28 11.63 -23.08
N LEU A 275 4.20 11.60 -22.10
CA LEU A 275 5.59 12.00 -22.32
C LEU A 275 6.36 11.08 -23.29
N SER A 276 6.11 9.78 -23.24
CA SER A 276 6.78 8.80 -24.09
C SER A 276 6.25 8.78 -25.54
N THR A 277 4.98 9.10 -25.74
CA THR A 277 4.34 9.08 -27.07
C THR A 277 4.29 10.45 -27.75
N GLY A 278 4.34 11.53 -26.96
CA GLY A 278 4.01 12.88 -27.42
C GLY A 278 2.50 13.11 -27.66
N ASP A 279 1.65 12.09 -27.42
CA ASP A 279 0.20 12.16 -27.61
C ASP A 279 -0.51 12.39 -26.26
N PHE A 280 -0.89 13.65 -26.04
CA PHE A 280 -1.65 14.07 -24.86
C PHE A 280 -3.17 13.91 -25.05
N SER A 281 -3.68 13.54 -26.24
CA SER A 281 -5.12 13.46 -26.50
C SER A 281 -5.85 12.44 -25.60
N LEU A 282 -5.15 11.37 -25.17
CA LEU A 282 -5.66 10.44 -24.18
C LEU A 282 -5.94 11.15 -22.84
N GLN A 283 -5.02 12.00 -22.41
CA GLN A 283 -5.11 12.73 -21.14
C GLN A 283 -6.21 13.78 -21.16
N GLU A 284 -6.51 14.36 -22.32
CA GLU A 284 -7.54 15.41 -22.50
C GLU A 284 -8.98 14.86 -22.52
N ARG A 285 -9.19 13.54 -22.60
CA ARG A 285 -10.54 12.96 -22.63
C ARG A 285 -11.30 13.24 -21.32
N VAL A 286 -12.60 13.51 -21.46
CA VAL A 286 -13.49 13.84 -20.32
C VAL A 286 -13.56 12.70 -19.29
N ASP A 287 -13.57 11.43 -19.72
CA ASP A 287 -13.56 10.27 -18.83
C ASP A 287 -12.25 10.15 -18.06
N VAL A 288 -11.11 10.27 -18.75
CA VAL A 288 -9.76 10.26 -18.15
C VAL A 288 -9.60 11.40 -17.14
N GLN A 289 -9.93 12.64 -17.54
CA GLN A 289 -9.93 13.81 -16.65
C GLN A 289 -10.88 13.64 -15.46
N THR A 290 -12.00 12.92 -15.60
CA THR A 290 -12.91 12.61 -14.48
C THR A 290 -12.28 11.59 -13.54
N GLY A 291 -11.68 10.52 -14.05
CA GLY A 291 -11.00 9.50 -13.24
C GLY A 291 -9.85 10.06 -12.41
N ILE A 292 -9.01 10.93 -12.99
CA ILE A 292 -7.94 11.65 -12.25
C ILE A 292 -8.53 12.44 -11.08
N ARG A 293 -9.59 13.23 -11.32
CA ARG A 293 -10.26 14.00 -10.25
C ARG A 293 -10.81 13.10 -9.15
N MET A 294 -11.36 11.94 -9.50
CA MET A 294 -11.92 11.00 -8.52
C MET A 294 -10.84 10.37 -7.64
N ILE A 295 -9.70 9.97 -8.21
CA ILE A 295 -8.53 9.47 -7.44
C ILE A 295 -8.01 10.58 -6.52
N LEU A 296 -7.73 11.77 -7.05
CA LEU A 296 -7.13 12.86 -6.28
C LEU A 296 -8.06 13.37 -5.18
N LYS A 297 -9.37 13.47 -5.42
CA LYS A 297 -10.33 13.82 -4.36
C LYS A 297 -10.39 12.76 -3.27
N LEU A 298 -10.30 11.47 -3.59
CA LEU A 298 -10.21 10.41 -2.58
C LEU A 298 -8.97 10.57 -1.70
N CYS A 299 -7.82 10.93 -2.26
CA CYS A 299 -6.58 11.16 -1.49
C CYS A 299 -6.50 12.53 -0.78
N LEU A 300 -7.28 13.53 -1.23
CA LEU A 300 -7.29 14.90 -0.68
C LEU A 300 -8.43 15.16 0.31
N THR A 301 -9.38 14.23 0.47
CA THR A 301 -10.54 14.37 1.35
C THR A 301 -10.13 14.77 2.77
N ASP A 302 -10.87 15.71 3.36
CA ASP A 302 -10.67 16.15 4.74
C ASP A 302 -11.07 15.05 5.72
N GLU A 303 -10.13 14.60 6.54
CA GLU A 303 -10.35 13.63 7.62
C GLU A 303 -10.10 14.27 9.00
N PHE A 304 -10.14 13.45 10.06
CA PHE A 304 -9.74 13.88 11.41
C PHE A 304 -8.21 13.94 11.61
N ASP A 305 -7.43 13.52 10.62
CA ASP A 305 -5.97 13.58 10.68
C ASP A 305 -5.46 15.04 10.62
N MET A 306 -4.39 15.32 11.34
CA MET A 306 -3.72 16.61 11.38
C MET A 306 -2.45 16.64 10.53
N PHE A 307 -2.02 15.51 9.98
CA PHE A 307 -0.85 15.44 9.10
C PHE A 307 -1.23 15.68 7.63
N PRO A 308 -0.31 16.23 6.80
CA PRO A 308 -0.54 16.38 5.36
C PRO A 308 -0.33 15.07 4.58
N THR A 309 0.18 14.04 5.25
CA THR A 309 0.36 12.68 4.74
C THR A 309 -0.97 11.97 4.55
N LEU A 310 -1.02 10.99 3.64
CA LEU A 310 -2.17 10.13 3.48
C LEU A 310 -2.19 9.08 4.60
N LEU A 311 -3.30 8.98 5.34
CA LEU A 311 -3.55 7.95 6.34
C LEU A 311 -3.98 6.65 5.63
N VAL A 312 -3.35 5.52 5.97
CA VAL A 312 -3.66 4.22 5.37
C VAL A 312 -3.64 3.06 6.38
N THR A 313 -4.32 1.98 6.02
CA THR A 313 -4.26 0.70 6.73
C THR A 313 -2.95 -0.06 6.43
N ASP A 314 -2.65 -1.06 7.25
CA ASP A 314 -1.53 -1.98 7.01
C ASP A 314 -1.82 -2.80 5.73
N GLY A 315 -0.80 -3.08 4.92
CA GLY A 315 -0.95 -3.77 3.64
C GLY A 315 -1.21 -2.88 2.41
N SER A 316 -1.36 -1.56 2.56
CA SER A 316 -1.97 -0.69 1.53
C SER A 316 -1.14 -0.38 0.26
N CYS A 317 0.02 -1.01 0.08
CA CYS A 317 0.97 -0.71 -1.01
C CYS A 317 1.58 -1.99 -1.64
N MET A 318 2.81 -1.95 -2.18
CA MET A 318 3.51 -3.16 -2.67
C MET A 318 3.57 -4.24 -1.58
N ILE A 319 3.77 -3.81 -0.33
CA ILE A 319 3.69 -4.67 0.85
C ILE A 319 2.21 -4.92 1.16
N ASP A 320 1.62 -5.93 0.50
CA ASP A 320 0.18 -6.27 0.60
C ASP A 320 -0.23 -7.11 1.83
N ARG A 321 0.59 -7.09 2.89
CA ARG A 321 0.38 -7.87 4.13
C ARG A 321 0.78 -7.07 5.36
N ARG A 322 0.22 -7.44 6.52
CA ARG A 322 0.50 -6.77 7.81
C ARG A 322 1.99 -6.79 8.16
N MET A 323 2.62 -5.63 8.10
CA MET A 323 4.06 -5.42 8.29
C MET A 323 4.39 -4.22 9.21
N GLY A 324 3.37 -3.64 9.86
CA GLY A 324 3.52 -2.45 10.70
C GLY A 324 3.58 -1.16 9.88
N ILE A 325 3.00 -1.15 8.68
CA ILE A 325 3.04 -0.01 7.75
C ILE A 325 1.73 0.79 7.70
N HIS A 326 0.80 0.53 8.62
CA HIS A 326 -0.37 1.39 8.86
C HIS A 326 0.05 2.79 9.34
N GLY A 327 -0.81 3.79 9.19
CA GLY A 327 -0.46 5.18 9.49
C GLY A 327 0.01 5.89 8.23
N HIS A 328 1.28 6.29 8.18
CA HIS A 328 1.83 7.15 7.12
C HIS A 328 3.11 6.55 6.52
N PRO A 329 3.03 5.41 5.82
CA PRO A 329 4.21 4.74 5.27
C PRO A 329 4.80 5.56 4.12
N LEU A 330 6.11 5.75 4.13
CA LEU A 330 6.86 6.57 3.16
C LEU A 330 6.58 6.19 1.71
N GLU A 331 6.37 4.91 1.42
CA GLU A 331 6.04 4.42 0.07
C GLU A 331 4.79 5.11 -0.48
N ILE A 332 3.70 5.14 0.28
CA ILE A 332 2.47 5.84 -0.08
C ILE A 332 2.71 7.35 -0.16
N GLN A 333 3.49 7.94 0.76
CA GLN A 333 3.73 9.40 0.74
C GLN A 333 4.52 9.85 -0.49
N ALA A 334 5.53 9.08 -0.91
CA ALA A 334 6.32 9.35 -2.10
C ALA A 334 5.50 9.15 -3.39
N LEU A 335 4.68 8.09 -3.46
CA LEU A 335 3.76 7.88 -4.58
C LEU A 335 2.66 8.95 -4.64
N PHE A 336 2.14 9.39 -3.50
CA PHE A 336 1.12 10.43 -3.41
C PHE A 336 1.67 11.78 -3.85
N TYR A 337 2.86 12.17 -3.38
CA TYR A 337 3.55 13.37 -3.86
C TYR A 337 3.79 13.34 -5.37
N SER A 338 4.27 12.21 -5.89
CA SER A 338 4.46 11.99 -7.33
C SER A 338 3.15 12.11 -8.11
N ALA A 339 2.08 11.46 -7.66
CA ALA A 339 0.77 11.52 -8.31
C ALA A 339 0.13 12.92 -8.26
N LEU A 340 0.37 13.69 -7.18
CA LEU A 340 -0.02 15.11 -7.09
C LEU A 340 0.71 15.97 -8.12
N LEU A 341 2.03 15.78 -8.31
CA LEU A 341 2.80 16.47 -9.36
C LEU A 341 2.27 16.11 -10.75
N CYS A 342 2.09 14.82 -11.04
CA CYS A 342 1.54 14.35 -12.31
C CYS A 342 0.12 14.90 -12.56
N GLY A 343 -0.76 14.83 -11.55
CA GLY A 343 -2.13 15.34 -11.64
C GLY A 343 -2.18 16.86 -11.89
N ARG A 344 -1.28 17.62 -11.27
CA ARG A 344 -1.13 19.07 -11.49
C ARG A 344 -0.72 19.43 -12.91
N GLU A 345 0.11 18.61 -13.55
CA GLU A 345 0.53 18.79 -14.95
C GLU A 345 -0.57 18.39 -15.94
N ILE A 346 -1.34 17.33 -15.62
CA ILE A 346 -2.33 16.73 -16.53
C ILE A 346 -3.72 17.40 -16.45
N LEU A 347 -4.12 17.91 -15.28
CA LEU A 347 -5.48 18.43 -15.09
C LEU A 347 -5.73 19.70 -15.90
N GLN A 348 -6.75 19.66 -16.75
CA GLN A 348 -7.27 20.85 -17.42
C GLN A 348 -7.91 21.80 -16.40
N ARG A 349 -7.65 23.11 -16.57
CA ARG A 349 -8.32 24.15 -15.77
C ARG A 349 -9.80 24.18 -16.11
N GLU A 350 -10.64 24.19 -15.07
CA GLU A 350 -12.08 24.36 -15.22
C GLU A 350 -12.48 25.83 -15.19
N ASP A 351 -13.42 26.23 -16.06
CA ASP A 351 -14.07 27.54 -16.01
C ASP A 351 -14.90 27.70 -14.72
N SER A 352 -15.36 26.59 -14.12
CA SER A 352 -16.16 26.53 -12.90
C SER A 352 -15.37 26.74 -11.60
N GLY A 353 -14.25 27.48 -11.64
CA GLY A 353 -13.55 28.00 -10.47
C GLY A 353 -13.14 26.96 -9.41
N SER A 354 -12.98 25.68 -9.79
CA SER A 354 -12.80 24.61 -8.82
C SER A 354 -11.37 24.54 -8.30
N ASP A 355 -11.27 24.40 -6.98
CA ASP A 355 -10.03 24.62 -6.24
C ASP A 355 -9.07 23.43 -6.25
N LEU A 356 -9.35 22.34 -6.98
CA LEU A 356 -8.55 21.11 -6.91
C LEU A 356 -7.06 21.35 -7.24
N ILE A 357 -6.74 22.20 -8.22
CA ILE A 357 -5.33 22.55 -8.51
C ILE A 357 -4.70 23.34 -7.35
N ARG A 358 -5.46 24.22 -6.68
CA ARG A 358 -5.00 24.95 -5.48
C ARG A 358 -4.83 24.04 -4.27
N GLU A 359 -5.72 23.07 -4.09
CA GLU A 359 -5.63 22.02 -3.06
C GLU A 359 -4.39 21.15 -3.28
N ILE A 360 -4.13 20.75 -4.53
CA ILE A 360 -2.90 20.04 -4.92
C ILE A 360 -1.66 20.88 -4.61
N ASP A 361 -1.61 22.16 -5.02
CA ASP A 361 -0.49 23.06 -4.72
C ASP A 361 -0.24 23.22 -3.20
N LEU A 362 -1.30 23.38 -2.41
CA LEU A 362 -1.21 23.46 -0.94
C LEU A 362 -0.79 22.13 -0.29
N ARG A 363 -1.26 21.00 -0.81
CA ARG A 363 -0.88 19.68 -0.31
C ARG A 363 0.58 19.35 -0.65
N LEU A 364 1.03 19.68 -1.86
CA LEU A 364 2.44 19.56 -2.29
C LEU A 364 3.37 20.36 -1.37
N LEU A 365 3.00 21.61 -1.02
CA LEU A 365 3.72 22.43 -0.04
C LEU A 365 3.82 21.75 1.33
N ALA A 366 2.68 21.35 1.89
CA ALA A 366 2.64 20.79 3.25
C ALA A 366 3.35 19.43 3.34
N LEU A 367 3.16 18.56 2.34
CA LEU A 367 3.74 17.23 2.28
C LEU A 367 5.26 17.28 2.06
N SER A 368 5.76 18.12 1.14
CA SER A 368 7.21 18.26 0.92
C SER A 368 7.93 18.77 2.18
N PHE A 369 7.41 19.80 2.84
CA PHE A 369 7.96 20.26 4.12
C PHE A 369 7.93 19.16 5.18
N HIS A 370 6.80 18.45 5.33
CA HIS A 370 6.63 17.45 6.37
C HIS A 370 7.58 16.24 6.20
N ILE A 371 7.71 15.72 4.98
CA ILE A 371 8.62 14.59 4.70
C ILE A 371 10.08 15.05 4.85
N ARG A 372 10.47 16.18 4.23
CA ARG A 372 11.87 16.65 4.25
C ARG A 372 12.39 16.96 5.66
N GLU A 373 11.55 17.47 6.57
CA GLU A 373 11.94 17.82 7.95
C GLU A 373 11.80 16.66 8.94
N TYR A 374 10.68 15.91 8.89
CA TYR A 374 10.34 14.97 9.96
C TYR A 374 10.60 13.49 9.64
N TYR A 375 10.71 13.13 8.36
CA TYR A 375 11.07 11.76 7.97
C TYR A 375 12.58 11.62 7.76
N TRP A 376 13.30 12.71 7.50
CA TRP A 376 14.74 12.65 7.28
C TRP A 376 15.50 12.23 8.54
N ILE A 377 16.39 11.25 8.40
CA ILE A 377 17.41 10.94 9.39
C ILE A 377 18.79 10.77 8.76
N ASP A 378 19.77 11.35 9.45
CA ASP A 378 21.20 11.12 9.29
C ASP A 378 21.81 11.03 10.71
N LEU A 379 23.13 10.85 10.81
CA LEU A 379 23.79 10.75 12.12
C LEU A 379 23.60 12.01 13.00
N ARG A 380 23.41 13.20 12.42
CA ARG A 380 23.14 14.44 13.17
C ARG A 380 21.71 14.47 13.69
N LYS A 381 20.73 14.15 12.84
CA LYS A 381 19.31 14.12 13.22
C LYS A 381 19.01 12.99 14.22
N LEU A 382 19.68 11.84 14.13
CA LEU A 382 19.62 10.80 15.16
C LEU A 382 20.16 11.29 16.50
N ASN A 383 21.28 12.03 16.52
CA ASN A 383 21.79 12.66 17.74
C ASN A 383 20.86 13.76 18.30
N GLU A 384 20.06 14.41 17.45
CA GLU A 384 18.99 15.35 17.87
C GLU A 384 17.85 14.58 18.55
N ILE A 385 17.31 13.55 17.90
CA ILE A 385 16.19 12.72 18.40
C ILE A 385 16.59 12.01 19.70
N TYR A 386 17.81 11.48 19.79
CA TYR A 386 18.35 10.86 21.01
C TYR A 386 18.38 11.83 22.22
N ARG A 387 18.36 13.13 21.97
CA ARG A 387 18.40 14.19 22.98
C ARG A 387 17.05 14.90 23.16
N TYR A 388 15.99 14.41 22.53
CA TYR A 388 14.65 14.95 22.71
C TYR A 388 14.21 14.88 24.18
N LYS A 389 13.48 15.92 24.59
CA LYS A 389 12.67 15.86 25.80
C LYS A 389 11.28 15.33 25.41
N THR A 390 10.66 14.60 26.32
CA THR A 390 9.29 14.10 26.18
C THR A 390 8.31 15.07 26.86
N GLU A 391 7.02 14.90 26.60
CA GLU A 391 5.93 15.70 27.17
C GLU A 391 6.02 17.21 26.83
N GLU A 392 6.59 17.55 25.67
CA GLU A 392 6.67 18.95 25.20
C GLU A 392 5.31 19.47 24.71
N TYR A 393 4.66 20.31 25.52
CA TYR A 393 3.39 20.96 25.16
C TYR A 393 3.58 22.44 24.79
N SER A 394 3.95 22.74 23.54
CA SER A 394 3.98 24.11 23.02
C SER A 394 3.96 24.18 21.48
N PHE A 395 3.75 25.38 20.92
CA PHE A 395 3.87 25.62 19.46
C PHE A 395 5.33 25.67 18.97
N ASP A 396 6.28 25.86 19.89
CA ASP A 396 7.72 25.92 19.63
C ASP A 396 8.40 24.61 20.12
N ALA A 397 7.64 23.53 20.26
CA ALA A 397 8.15 22.21 20.62
C ALA A 397 9.10 21.67 19.53
N ILE A 398 10.20 21.07 19.97
CA ILE A 398 11.17 20.39 19.10
C ILE A 398 10.64 18.97 18.84
N ASN A 399 10.25 18.26 19.90
CA ASN A 399 9.71 16.91 19.81
C ASN A 399 8.20 16.92 19.52
N LYS A 400 7.82 17.41 18.33
CA LYS A 400 6.41 17.68 17.94
C LYS A 400 5.50 16.45 17.97
N PHE A 401 6.05 15.25 17.90
CA PHE A 401 5.32 13.99 17.86
C PHE A 401 5.43 13.21 19.19
N ASN A 402 6.07 13.76 20.23
CA ASN A 402 6.38 13.09 21.49
C ASN A 402 7.08 11.72 21.30
N ILE A 403 8.09 11.68 20.44
CA ILE A 403 8.93 10.49 20.22
C ILE A 403 9.78 10.26 21.45
N TYR A 404 9.77 9.03 21.97
CA TYR A 404 10.62 8.61 23.07
C TYR A 404 12.00 8.23 22.52
N PRO A 405 13.12 8.82 23.00
CA PRO A 405 14.47 8.50 22.53
C PRO A 405 14.82 7.01 22.55
N ASP A 406 14.25 6.26 23.50
CA ASP A 406 14.43 4.81 23.67
C ASP A 406 13.86 3.98 22.50
N GLN A 407 13.13 4.58 21.54
CA GLN A 407 12.74 3.94 20.28
C GLN A 407 13.91 3.80 19.28
N ILE A 408 15.02 4.52 19.48
CA ILE A 408 16.21 4.38 18.63
C ILE A 408 16.86 3.02 18.94
N SER A 409 16.60 2.05 18.07
CA SER A 409 17.14 0.70 18.23
C SER A 409 18.67 0.66 18.04
N PRO A 410 19.43 -0.13 18.82
CA PRO A 410 20.89 -0.20 18.72
C PRO A 410 21.42 -0.55 17.33
N TRP A 411 20.66 -1.31 16.52
CA TRP A 411 21.08 -1.63 15.15
C TRP A 411 21.27 -0.36 14.32
N LEU A 412 20.42 0.65 14.50
CA LEU A 412 20.42 1.88 13.70
C LEU A 412 21.66 2.73 13.98
N VAL A 413 22.07 2.81 15.24
CA VAL A 413 23.27 3.56 15.66
C VAL A 413 24.54 2.96 15.07
N HIS A 414 24.60 1.63 14.95
CA HIS A 414 25.72 0.94 14.30
C HIS A 414 25.61 0.91 12.77
N TRP A 415 24.39 1.01 12.23
CA TRP A 415 24.15 0.93 10.79
C TRP A 415 24.23 2.29 10.09
N MET A 416 23.90 3.41 10.73
CA MET A 416 24.04 4.74 10.13
C MET A 416 25.53 5.05 9.83
N PRO A 417 25.91 5.42 8.59
CA PRO A 417 27.26 5.88 8.26
C PRO A 417 27.52 7.33 8.71
N ASP A 418 28.79 7.75 8.74
CA ASP A 418 29.20 9.15 9.01
C ASP A 418 28.76 10.13 7.90
N GLN A 419 28.56 9.63 6.68
CA GLN A 419 28.05 10.35 5.51
C GLN A 419 26.95 9.52 4.87
N GLY A 420 25.82 10.16 4.57
CA GLY A 420 24.59 9.51 4.11
C GLY A 420 23.43 9.68 5.09
N GLY A 421 22.25 9.31 4.64
CA GLY A 421 21.00 9.43 5.40
C GLY A 421 19.81 8.91 4.58
N TYR A 422 18.62 8.87 5.18
CA TYR A 422 17.42 8.40 4.49
C TYR A 422 16.13 8.94 5.12
N LEU A 423 15.03 8.76 4.40
CA LEU A 423 13.68 9.00 4.90
C LEU A 423 13.18 7.73 5.61
N ILE A 424 12.79 7.84 6.89
CA ILE A 424 12.26 6.73 7.71
C ILE A 424 11.01 6.11 7.09
N GLY A 425 10.70 4.88 7.49
CA GLY A 425 9.57 4.12 6.95
C GLY A 425 8.20 4.70 7.27
N ASN A 426 8.01 5.27 8.46
CA ASN A 426 6.70 5.73 8.96
C ASN A 426 6.87 6.72 10.13
N LEU A 427 5.95 7.67 10.26
CA LEU A 427 5.89 8.61 11.37
C LEU A 427 4.45 8.74 11.87
N GLN A 428 4.23 8.54 13.17
CA GLN A 428 2.92 8.58 13.83
C GLN A 428 3.04 9.29 15.20
N PRO A 429 1.92 9.67 15.84
CA PRO A 429 1.92 10.18 17.21
C PRO A 429 2.64 9.18 18.15
N ALA A 430 3.70 9.65 18.81
CA ALA A 430 4.58 8.89 19.69
C ALA A 430 5.26 7.65 19.07
N HIS A 431 5.40 7.55 17.74
CA HIS A 431 6.02 6.40 17.08
C HIS A 431 6.78 6.78 15.79
N MET A 432 8.05 6.35 15.69
CA MET A 432 8.86 6.42 14.48
C MET A 432 9.29 5.01 14.05
N ASP A 433 8.95 4.62 12.81
CA ASP A 433 9.46 3.39 12.22
C ASP A 433 10.77 3.67 11.47
N PHE A 434 11.89 3.45 12.16
CA PHE A 434 13.22 3.70 11.62
C PHE A 434 13.66 2.73 10.52
N ARG A 435 12.87 1.72 10.12
CA ARG A 435 13.27 0.82 9.02
C ARG A 435 13.47 1.62 7.72
N PHE A 436 14.52 1.28 6.98
CA PHE A 436 14.74 1.77 5.62
C PHE A 436 13.77 1.03 4.68
N PHE A 437 13.04 1.76 3.82
CA PHE A 437 12.20 1.19 2.77
C PHE A 437 12.67 1.68 1.40
N SER A 438 13.01 0.75 0.51
CA SER A 438 13.64 1.06 -0.78
C SER A 438 12.73 1.85 -1.70
N LEU A 439 11.50 1.39 -1.95
CA LEU A 439 10.62 2.06 -2.92
C LEU A 439 10.33 3.50 -2.48
N GLY A 440 9.98 3.73 -1.22
CA GLY A 440 9.75 5.08 -0.67
C GLY A 440 10.94 6.03 -0.82
N ASN A 441 12.16 5.58 -0.49
CA ASN A 441 13.37 6.40 -0.63
C ASN A 441 13.73 6.65 -2.10
N LEU A 442 13.73 5.63 -2.94
CA LEU A 442 14.06 5.75 -4.37
C LEU A 442 13.02 6.60 -5.11
N TRP A 443 11.73 6.44 -4.81
CA TRP A 443 10.69 7.25 -5.44
C TRP A 443 10.69 8.70 -4.94
N SER A 444 11.17 8.94 -3.72
CA SER A 444 11.40 10.29 -3.20
C SER A 444 12.54 11.01 -3.94
N ILE A 445 13.55 10.29 -4.43
CA ILE A 445 14.54 10.81 -5.39
C ILE A 445 13.87 11.09 -6.73
N VAL A 446 13.21 10.09 -7.34
CA VAL A 446 12.62 10.20 -8.70
C VAL A 446 11.61 11.36 -8.80
N SER A 447 10.80 11.58 -7.76
CA SER A 447 9.77 12.63 -7.71
C SER A 447 10.22 14.01 -7.22
N SER A 448 11.50 14.19 -6.82
CA SER A 448 12.00 15.41 -6.14
C SER A 448 11.34 15.72 -4.78
N LEU A 449 10.79 14.70 -4.10
CA LEU A 449 10.33 14.84 -2.73
C LEU A 449 11.50 15.04 -1.76
N ALA A 450 12.58 14.28 -1.93
CA ALA A 450 13.87 14.56 -1.28
C ALA A 450 14.52 15.81 -1.89
N THR A 451 15.23 16.62 -1.10
CA THR A 451 16.13 17.65 -1.67
C THR A 451 17.29 16.97 -2.41
N LYS A 452 18.05 17.74 -3.20
CA LYS A 452 19.23 17.19 -3.89
C LYS A 452 20.23 16.57 -2.90
N GLU A 453 20.50 17.26 -1.79
CA GLU A 453 21.44 16.81 -0.75
C GLU A 453 20.94 15.54 -0.06
N GLN A 454 19.63 15.45 0.18
CA GLN A 454 19.01 14.24 0.73
C GLN A 454 19.07 13.07 -0.26
N ALA A 455 18.86 13.33 -1.56
CA ALA A 455 18.93 12.33 -2.62
C ALA A 455 20.35 11.79 -2.82
N ASP A 456 21.37 12.66 -2.83
CA ASP A 456 22.78 12.26 -2.86
C ASP A 456 23.12 11.41 -1.61
N ALA A 457 22.70 11.85 -0.42
CA ALA A 457 22.93 11.13 0.83
C ALA A 457 22.20 9.77 0.95
N ILE A 458 21.06 9.59 0.28
CA ILE A 458 20.39 8.28 0.15
C ILE A 458 21.23 7.33 -0.70
N LEU A 459 21.79 7.81 -1.82
CA LEU A 459 22.65 6.98 -2.67
C LEU A 459 23.99 6.66 -1.98
N ASP A 460 24.57 7.59 -1.23
CA ASP A 460 25.74 7.36 -0.39
C ASP A 460 25.49 6.32 0.70
N LEU A 461 24.30 6.33 1.35
CA LEU A 461 23.90 5.28 2.29
C LEU A 461 23.81 3.91 1.59
N ILE A 462 23.18 3.84 0.42
CA ILE A 462 23.05 2.58 -0.34
C ILE A 462 24.42 2.04 -0.75
N GLU A 463 25.35 2.91 -1.14
CA GLU A 463 26.73 2.50 -1.44
C GLU A 463 27.49 2.06 -0.18
N ALA A 464 27.39 2.81 0.92
CA ALA A 464 28.04 2.50 2.19
C ALA A 464 27.46 1.25 2.90
N ARG A 465 26.23 0.83 2.55
CA ARG A 465 25.53 -0.35 3.07
C ARG A 465 25.14 -1.34 1.98
N TRP A 466 25.95 -1.40 0.92
CA TRP A 466 25.72 -2.25 -0.25
C TRP A 466 25.45 -3.71 0.11
N ASP A 467 26.19 -4.30 1.05
CA ASP A 467 26.04 -5.72 1.39
C ASP A 467 24.73 -6.05 2.14
N ASP A 468 24.16 -5.08 2.86
CA ASP A 468 22.86 -5.21 3.53
C ASP A 468 21.70 -4.89 2.56
N LEU A 469 21.80 -3.84 1.75
CA LEU A 469 20.70 -3.34 0.90
C LEU A 469 20.64 -3.95 -0.51
N ILE A 470 21.79 -4.36 -1.07
CA ILE A 470 21.90 -5.05 -2.37
C ILE A 470 22.33 -6.51 -2.17
N GLY A 471 23.36 -6.75 -1.36
CA GLY A 471 23.91 -8.07 -1.08
C GLY A 471 24.23 -8.85 -2.37
N THR A 472 23.61 -10.03 -2.52
CA THR A 472 23.75 -10.90 -3.70
C THR A 472 22.55 -10.87 -4.66
N MET A 473 21.54 -10.04 -4.38
CA MET A 473 20.41 -9.78 -5.27
C MET A 473 19.77 -8.40 -4.96
N PRO A 474 19.84 -7.42 -5.88
CA PRO A 474 19.15 -6.14 -5.71
C PRO A 474 17.62 -6.32 -5.72
N LEU A 475 16.83 -5.53 -4.98
CA LEU A 475 17.18 -4.74 -3.79
C LEU A 475 16.37 -5.25 -2.60
N LYS A 476 16.85 -5.02 -1.36
CA LYS A 476 16.01 -5.22 -0.18
C LYS A 476 14.76 -4.34 -0.25
N ILE A 477 13.59 -4.91 -0.01
CA ILE A 477 12.34 -4.12 0.07
C ILE A 477 12.36 -3.20 1.29
N CYS A 478 12.81 -3.73 2.43
CA CYS A 478 13.08 -2.97 3.64
C CYS A 478 14.29 -3.54 4.41
N PHE A 479 14.83 -2.76 5.34
CA PHE A 479 15.91 -3.17 6.23
C PHE A 479 15.79 -2.50 7.63
N PRO A 480 16.09 -3.21 8.73
CA PRO A 480 16.30 -4.66 8.82
C PRO A 480 14.96 -5.43 8.75
N ALA A 481 15.03 -6.76 8.75
CA ALA A 481 13.86 -7.59 9.01
C ALA A 481 13.45 -7.50 10.50
N LEU A 482 12.15 -7.60 10.76
CA LEU A 482 11.58 -7.83 12.08
C LEU A 482 11.89 -9.28 12.51
N GLU A 483 12.40 -9.47 13.72
CA GLU A 483 12.76 -10.79 14.25
C GLU A 483 11.96 -11.17 15.51
N VAL A 484 11.92 -12.46 15.83
CA VAL A 484 11.39 -13.06 17.07
C VAL A 484 10.07 -12.44 17.59
N GLU A 485 10.16 -11.52 18.56
CA GLU A 485 9.01 -10.89 19.23
C GLU A 485 8.38 -9.79 18.37
N GLU A 486 9.19 -8.96 17.72
CA GLU A 486 8.73 -7.92 16.79
C GLU A 486 7.95 -8.55 15.64
N TRP A 487 8.51 -9.61 15.02
CA TRP A 487 7.81 -10.38 13.99
C TRP A 487 6.47 -10.94 14.51
N THR A 488 6.46 -11.50 15.71
CA THR A 488 5.26 -12.07 16.34
C THR A 488 4.17 -11.01 16.54
N ILE A 489 4.52 -9.85 17.07
CA ILE A 489 3.57 -8.79 17.45
C ILE A 489 3.08 -8.01 16.23
N ILE A 490 4.03 -7.54 15.40
CA ILE A 490 3.75 -6.63 14.28
C ILE A 490 3.08 -7.36 13.13
N THR A 491 3.61 -8.52 12.70
CA THR A 491 3.00 -9.28 11.58
C THR A 491 1.81 -10.12 12.03
N GLY A 492 1.72 -10.45 13.33
CA GLY A 492 0.75 -11.43 13.83
C GLY A 492 1.16 -12.88 13.55
N ARG A 493 2.47 -13.16 13.49
CA ARG A 493 3.08 -14.45 13.10
C ARG A 493 2.78 -14.86 11.65
N ASP A 494 2.84 -13.91 10.71
CA ASP A 494 2.59 -14.19 9.29
C ASP A 494 3.67 -15.14 8.71
N PRO A 495 3.30 -16.36 8.28
CA PRO A 495 4.25 -17.38 7.84
C PRO A 495 4.89 -17.10 6.47
N LYS A 496 4.37 -16.15 5.67
CA LYS A 496 5.02 -15.70 4.41
C LYS A 496 6.12 -14.67 4.71
N ASN A 497 5.94 -13.87 5.76
CA ASN A 497 6.82 -12.78 6.20
C ASN A 497 7.76 -13.18 7.35
N THR A 498 8.30 -14.40 7.36
CA THR A 498 9.37 -14.79 8.29
C THR A 498 10.60 -13.88 8.15
N PRO A 499 11.48 -13.77 9.16
CA PRO A 499 12.67 -12.93 9.08
C PRO A 499 13.49 -13.16 7.80
N TRP A 500 13.80 -12.06 7.10
CA TRP A 500 14.51 -12.03 5.82
C TRP A 500 13.80 -12.79 4.68
N SER A 501 12.45 -12.77 4.65
CA SER A 501 11.60 -13.37 3.62
C SER A 501 10.48 -12.44 3.17
N TYR A 502 10.16 -12.49 1.87
CA TYR A 502 9.04 -11.74 1.26
C TYR A 502 9.10 -10.24 1.59
N HIS A 503 8.08 -9.65 2.23
CA HIS A 503 8.11 -8.24 2.62
C HIS A 503 9.01 -7.95 3.82
N ASN A 504 9.31 -8.96 4.65
CA ASN A 504 10.11 -8.81 5.86
C ASN A 504 11.60 -8.95 5.57
N GLY A 505 12.16 -8.00 4.82
CA GLY A 505 13.59 -8.00 4.44
C GLY A 505 13.96 -8.97 3.32
N GLY A 506 13.01 -9.37 2.47
CA GLY A 506 13.31 -10.05 1.21
C GLY A 506 14.02 -9.13 0.21
N SER A 507 14.74 -9.72 -0.74
CA SER A 507 15.35 -9.05 -1.89
C SER A 507 14.45 -9.21 -3.14
N TRP A 508 14.09 -8.11 -3.78
CA TRP A 508 13.08 -8.03 -4.84
C TRP A 508 13.68 -7.48 -6.13
N PRO A 509 13.86 -8.31 -7.19
CA PRO A 509 14.48 -7.89 -8.45
C PRO A 509 13.71 -6.78 -9.17
N THR A 510 12.39 -6.69 -8.99
CA THR A 510 11.57 -5.61 -9.55
C THR A 510 12.06 -4.21 -9.14
N LEU A 511 12.62 -4.04 -7.93
CA LEU A 511 13.11 -2.73 -7.43
C LEU A 511 14.30 -2.16 -8.21
N LEU A 512 14.94 -2.97 -9.07
CA LEU A 512 16.14 -2.60 -9.82
C LEU A 512 15.88 -1.44 -10.79
N TRP A 513 14.68 -1.29 -11.35
CA TRP A 513 14.37 -0.19 -12.27
C TRP A 513 14.20 1.14 -11.53
N GLN A 514 13.52 1.18 -10.37
CA GLN A 514 13.43 2.40 -9.56
C GLN A 514 14.82 2.84 -9.07
N PHE A 515 15.68 1.89 -8.68
CA PHE A 515 17.07 2.18 -8.33
C PHE A 515 17.85 2.76 -9.52
N THR A 516 17.65 2.19 -10.72
CA THR A 516 18.28 2.66 -11.96
C THR A 516 17.82 4.08 -12.32
N THR A 517 16.52 4.37 -12.26
CA THR A 517 15.95 5.70 -12.49
C THR A 517 16.50 6.74 -11.49
N ALA A 518 16.55 6.40 -10.20
CA ALA A 518 17.10 7.28 -9.16
C ALA A 518 18.60 7.57 -9.39
N CYS A 519 19.39 6.54 -9.72
CA CYS A 519 20.80 6.68 -10.06
C CYS A 519 21.01 7.57 -11.30
N ILE A 520 20.21 7.40 -12.35
CA ILE A 520 20.28 8.22 -13.57
C ILE A 520 19.94 9.67 -13.27
N LYS A 521 18.87 9.94 -12.51
CA LYS A 521 18.47 11.30 -12.12
C LYS A 521 19.59 12.05 -11.39
N MET A 522 20.30 11.37 -10.49
CA MET A 522 21.41 11.94 -9.72
C MET A 522 22.76 11.92 -10.46
N GLY A 523 22.81 11.45 -11.71
CA GLY A 523 24.05 11.39 -12.48
C GLY A 523 25.04 10.31 -12.01
N ARG A 524 24.55 9.27 -11.33
CA ARG A 524 25.32 8.15 -10.73
C ARG A 524 25.03 6.78 -11.37
N PRO A 525 25.02 6.63 -12.71
CA PRO A 525 24.63 5.38 -13.39
C PRO A 525 25.57 4.20 -13.12
N GLU A 526 26.77 4.42 -12.59
CA GLU A 526 27.71 3.38 -12.17
C GLU A 526 27.16 2.48 -11.05
N LEU A 527 26.41 3.05 -10.11
CA LEU A 527 25.73 2.28 -9.05
C LEU A 527 24.68 1.33 -9.64
N ALA A 528 23.88 1.83 -10.58
CA ALA A 528 22.87 1.03 -11.27
C ALA A 528 23.50 -0.09 -12.13
N LYS A 529 24.60 0.20 -12.86
CA LYS A 529 25.38 -0.82 -13.60
C LYS A 529 25.87 -1.92 -12.67
N ARG A 530 26.47 -1.56 -11.53
CA ARG A 530 26.93 -2.51 -10.51
C ARG A 530 25.79 -3.37 -9.95
N ALA A 531 24.60 -2.81 -9.74
CA ALA A 531 23.42 -3.58 -9.29
C ALA A 531 22.92 -4.55 -10.37
N VAL A 532 22.83 -4.11 -11.62
CA VAL A 532 22.48 -4.97 -12.77
C VAL A 532 23.46 -6.13 -12.90
N GLU A 533 24.76 -5.88 -12.80
CA GLU A 533 25.80 -6.92 -12.79
C GLU A 533 25.68 -7.92 -11.62
N VAL A 534 25.06 -7.54 -10.49
CA VAL A 534 24.76 -8.47 -9.40
C VAL A 534 23.58 -9.38 -9.77
N ALA A 535 22.51 -8.82 -10.35
CA ALA A 535 21.35 -9.60 -10.80
C ALA A 535 21.69 -10.58 -11.93
N GLU A 536 22.41 -10.13 -12.97
CA GLU A 536 22.78 -10.93 -14.15
C GLU A 536 23.59 -12.20 -13.82
N ARG A 537 24.26 -12.24 -12.66
CA ARG A 537 24.99 -13.44 -12.20
C ARG A 537 24.09 -14.67 -12.06
N ARG A 538 22.80 -14.48 -11.73
CA ARG A 538 21.89 -15.58 -11.37
C ARG A 538 20.43 -15.45 -11.81
N ILE A 539 19.89 -14.26 -12.10
CA ILE A 539 18.44 -14.07 -12.29
C ILE A 539 17.81 -14.99 -13.35
N SER A 540 18.47 -15.16 -14.51
CA SER A 540 18.05 -16.11 -15.57
C SER A 540 18.25 -17.59 -15.16
N LYS A 541 19.38 -17.93 -14.53
CA LYS A 541 19.69 -19.30 -14.04
C LYS A 541 18.66 -19.79 -13.02
N ASP A 542 18.19 -18.87 -12.18
CA ASP A 542 17.23 -19.12 -11.12
C ASP A 542 15.77 -19.03 -11.63
N ARG A 543 15.58 -18.81 -12.94
CA ARG A 543 14.28 -18.74 -13.64
C ARG A 543 13.40 -17.57 -13.21
N TRP A 544 14.01 -16.39 -13.11
CA TRP A 544 13.36 -15.10 -12.86
C TRP A 544 12.38 -15.11 -11.67
N PRO A 545 12.87 -15.36 -10.43
CA PRO A 545 12.01 -15.39 -9.25
C PRO A 545 11.38 -14.03 -8.93
N GLU A 546 10.19 -14.08 -8.35
CA GLU A 546 9.49 -12.97 -7.68
C GLU A 546 10.36 -12.30 -6.60
N TYR A 547 10.97 -13.08 -5.70
CA TYR A 547 11.81 -12.58 -4.61
C TYR A 547 12.87 -13.59 -4.13
N TYR A 548 13.78 -13.11 -3.30
CA TYR A 548 14.91 -13.85 -2.72
C TYR A 548 15.00 -13.64 -1.21
N ASP A 549 15.31 -14.70 -0.47
CA ASP A 549 15.36 -14.72 0.98
C ASP A 549 16.79 -14.66 1.53
N THR A 550 16.89 -14.60 2.86
CA THR A 550 18.10 -14.40 3.69
C THR A 550 18.63 -12.97 3.66
N ARG A 551 19.39 -12.59 4.69
CA ARG A 551 19.97 -11.25 4.87
C ARG A 551 20.67 -10.70 3.62
N THR A 552 21.31 -11.56 2.82
CA THR A 552 22.03 -11.14 1.59
C THR A 552 21.36 -11.61 0.28
N GLY A 553 20.12 -12.12 0.31
CA GLY A 553 19.40 -12.54 -0.91
C GLY A 553 19.94 -13.83 -1.55
N ARG A 554 20.57 -14.72 -0.75
CA ARG A 554 21.25 -15.91 -1.27
C ARG A 554 20.31 -17.03 -1.73
N PHE A 555 19.13 -17.18 -1.13
CA PHE A 555 18.18 -18.22 -1.51
C PHE A 555 17.06 -17.63 -2.36
N ILE A 556 16.54 -18.41 -3.32
CA ILE A 556 15.28 -18.10 -3.98
C ILE A 556 14.19 -18.08 -2.90
N GLY A 557 13.23 -17.15 -3.00
CA GLY A 557 12.22 -16.94 -1.98
C GLY A 557 11.39 -18.19 -1.70
N LYS A 558 11.11 -18.45 -0.42
CA LYS A 558 10.48 -19.67 0.10
C LYS A 558 9.15 -20.05 -0.57
N GLN A 559 8.41 -19.06 -1.05
CA GLN A 559 7.16 -19.20 -1.81
C GLN A 559 7.19 -18.29 -3.06
N SER A 560 8.39 -18.01 -3.59
CA SER A 560 8.57 -17.17 -4.77
C SER A 560 8.06 -17.90 -6.00
N ARG A 561 7.17 -17.25 -6.75
CA ARG A 561 6.88 -17.70 -8.12
C ARG A 561 8.10 -17.53 -9.02
N LEU A 562 8.20 -18.39 -10.03
CA LEU A 562 9.18 -18.32 -11.11
C LEU A 562 8.56 -17.64 -12.34
N TYR A 563 9.41 -17.07 -13.19
CA TYR A 563 8.99 -16.26 -14.33
C TYR A 563 7.99 -15.16 -13.94
N GLN A 564 8.27 -14.49 -12.82
CA GLN A 564 7.48 -13.35 -12.35
C GLN A 564 7.76 -12.14 -13.25
N THR A 565 6.69 -11.60 -13.85
CA THR A 565 6.77 -10.62 -14.92
C THR A 565 7.46 -9.34 -14.49
N TRP A 566 7.18 -8.80 -13.29
CA TRP A 566 7.84 -7.56 -12.84
C TRP A 566 9.35 -7.72 -12.56
N SER A 567 9.83 -8.94 -12.32
CA SER A 567 11.27 -9.23 -12.14
C SER A 567 11.99 -9.25 -13.49
N VAL A 568 11.31 -9.78 -14.52
CA VAL A 568 11.75 -9.74 -15.92
C VAL A 568 11.73 -8.30 -16.45
N ALA A 569 10.61 -7.59 -16.28
CA ALA A 569 10.41 -6.24 -16.77
C ALA A 569 11.29 -5.22 -16.03
N GLY A 570 11.44 -5.32 -14.71
CA GLY A 570 12.35 -4.46 -13.94
C GLY A 570 13.80 -4.57 -14.40
N TYR A 571 14.28 -5.77 -14.71
CA TYR A 571 15.59 -5.97 -15.33
C TYR A 571 15.68 -5.33 -16.73
N LEU A 572 14.69 -5.55 -17.61
CA LEU A 572 14.66 -4.96 -18.95
C LEU A 572 14.68 -3.43 -18.91
N VAL A 573 13.83 -2.81 -18.11
CA VAL A 573 13.78 -1.34 -17.96
C VAL A 573 15.13 -0.82 -17.48
N SER A 574 15.76 -1.46 -16.49
CA SER A 574 17.11 -1.07 -16.04
C SER A 574 18.15 -1.10 -17.16
N LYS A 575 18.12 -2.12 -18.02
CA LYS A 575 19.03 -2.24 -19.16
C LYS A 575 18.79 -1.13 -20.19
N MET A 576 17.53 -0.96 -20.60
CA MET A 576 17.11 0.07 -21.57
C MET A 576 17.44 1.49 -21.09
N LEU A 577 17.25 1.77 -19.80
CA LEU A 577 17.60 3.07 -19.19
C LEU A 577 19.12 3.28 -19.07
N LEU A 578 19.91 2.23 -18.84
CA LEU A 578 21.37 2.34 -18.84
C LEU A 578 21.97 2.54 -20.24
N GLU A 579 21.29 2.06 -21.28
CA GLU A 579 21.63 2.27 -22.69
C GLU A 579 21.17 3.65 -23.19
N ASN A 580 19.97 4.09 -22.78
CA ASN A 580 19.42 5.41 -23.10
C ASN A 580 18.89 6.12 -21.84
N PRO A 581 19.75 6.85 -21.09
CA PRO A 581 19.36 7.54 -19.86
C PRO A 581 18.25 8.58 -20.03
N ALA A 582 18.08 9.15 -21.23
CA ALA A 582 17.01 10.11 -21.50
C ALA A 582 15.61 9.47 -21.39
N GLY A 583 15.50 8.15 -21.52
CA GLY A 583 14.24 7.41 -21.30
C GLY A 583 13.69 7.54 -19.87
N ALA A 584 14.54 7.84 -18.88
CA ALA A 584 14.11 7.99 -17.48
C ALA A 584 13.20 9.22 -17.28
N ASN A 585 13.26 10.21 -18.19
CA ASN A 585 12.52 11.47 -18.09
C ASN A 585 10.99 11.29 -18.15
N ILE A 586 10.48 10.14 -18.62
CA ILE A 586 9.03 9.88 -18.66
C ILE A 586 8.43 9.68 -17.25
N VAL A 587 9.25 9.28 -16.26
CA VAL A 587 8.83 9.11 -14.85
C VAL A 587 9.50 10.07 -13.87
N ILE A 588 10.62 10.70 -14.24
CA ILE A 588 11.24 11.74 -13.41
C ILE A 588 10.34 12.97 -13.34
N CYS A 589 10.17 13.50 -12.13
CA CYS A 589 9.61 14.84 -11.89
C CYS A 589 10.73 15.78 -11.43
N GLU A 590 10.73 17.00 -11.95
CA GLU A 590 11.60 18.07 -11.47
C GLU A 590 11.03 18.75 -10.22
N GLU A 591 11.86 19.47 -9.47
CA GLU A 591 11.37 20.18 -8.28
C GLU A 591 10.38 21.29 -8.68
N SER A 592 9.17 21.23 -8.12
CA SER A 592 8.12 22.20 -8.44
C SER A 592 8.43 23.57 -7.84
N ASN A 593 8.38 24.61 -8.68
CA ASN A 593 8.50 26.02 -8.27
C ASN A 593 7.53 26.42 -7.13
N VAL A 594 6.44 25.68 -6.94
CA VAL A 594 5.49 25.89 -5.84
C VAL A 594 6.18 25.68 -4.48
N VAL A 595 7.06 24.68 -4.35
CA VAL A 595 7.77 24.32 -3.10
C VAL A 595 8.65 25.47 -2.58
N ASN A 596 9.17 26.30 -3.49
CA ASN A 596 10.07 27.42 -3.16
C ASN A 596 9.38 28.61 -2.44
N PHE A 597 8.05 28.63 -2.33
CA PHE A 597 7.31 29.73 -1.71
C PHE A 597 7.08 29.59 -0.18
N CYS A 598 7.61 28.54 0.45
CA CYS A 598 7.37 28.27 1.89
C CYS A 598 8.20 29.19 2.82
N SER A 599 7.81 30.47 2.92
CA SER A 599 8.28 31.36 3.99
C SER A 599 7.57 31.05 5.31
N LEU A 600 8.35 30.74 6.36
CA LEU A 600 7.91 30.28 7.70
C LEU A 600 7.11 31.30 8.55
N GLU A 601 6.45 32.28 7.95
CA GLU A 601 5.68 33.32 8.67
C GLU A 601 4.24 32.91 9.05
N ALA A 602 3.75 31.78 8.53
CA ALA A 602 2.33 31.40 8.58
C ALA A 602 1.83 30.85 9.94
N ASN A 603 2.43 31.24 11.07
CA ASN A 603 1.89 30.90 12.40
C ASN A 603 1.04 32.08 12.96
N PRO A 604 -0.30 32.05 12.84
CA PRO A 604 -1.17 33.17 13.22
C PRO A 604 -1.16 33.52 14.71
N ARG A 605 -0.56 32.68 15.57
CA ARG A 605 -0.39 32.98 17.00
C ARG A 605 0.89 33.77 17.32
N ARG A 606 1.96 33.69 16.53
CA ARG A 606 3.18 34.52 16.74
C ARG A 606 2.90 36.03 16.59
N LYS A 607 1.93 36.42 15.74
CA LYS A 607 1.48 37.82 15.61
C LYS A 607 0.64 38.34 16.80
N ARG A 608 0.40 37.54 17.85
CA ARG A 608 -0.31 37.94 19.09
C ARG A 608 0.62 38.20 20.29
N GLY A 609 1.89 38.53 20.06
CA GLY A 609 2.73 39.14 21.10
C GLY A 609 2.12 40.46 21.58
N ARG A 610 1.84 40.59 22.90
CA ARG A 610 1.36 41.83 23.52
C ARG A 610 2.38 42.95 23.26
N LYS A 611 1.99 44.00 22.51
CA LYS A 611 2.71 45.27 22.54
C LYS A 611 2.63 45.83 23.97
N SER A 612 3.76 45.90 24.66
CA SER A 612 3.85 46.58 25.96
C SER A 612 3.75 48.09 25.74
N SER A 613 2.56 48.65 25.97
CA SER A 613 2.34 50.09 25.96
C SER A 613 2.92 50.71 27.23
N SER A 614 4.20 51.04 27.20
CA SER A 614 4.84 51.87 28.22
C SER A 614 4.45 53.34 28.01
N ALA A 615 3.43 53.81 28.73
CA ALA A 615 3.15 55.22 28.93
C ALA A 615 3.28 55.53 30.42
N PRO A 616 4.03 56.57 30.83
CA PRO A 616 4.21 56.89 32.24
C PRO A 616 2.94 57.51 32.82
N ILE A 617 2.53 57.01 33.99
CA ILE A 617 1.50 57.67 34.80
C ILE A 617 2.17 58.85 35.51
N ILE A 618 1.68 60.06 35.24
CA ILE A 618 1.95 61.24 36.07
C ILE A 618 0.87 61.27 37.17
N ILE A 619 1.30 61.57 38.39
CA ILE A 619 0.53 61.53 39.65
C ILE A 619 -0.63 62.54 39.63
#